data_AF-A0A942QCP6-F1
#
_entry.id   AF-A0A942QCP6-F1
#
_cell.length_a   1.000
_cell.length_b   1.000
_cell.length_c   1.000
_cell.angle_alpha   90.00
_cell.angle_beta   90.00
_cell.angle_gamma   90.00
#
_symmetry.space_group_name_H-M   'P 1'
#
loop_
_entity.id
_entity.type
_entity.pdbx_description
1 polymer ?
#
loop_
_entity_poly.entity_id
_entity_poly.type
_entity_poly.pdbx_seq_one_letter_code
_entity_poly.pdbx_strand_id
1 'polypeptide(L)' 'MLADTDGQVQQAYGVAKTFGLLPGRVTLVIDGNGVVRHTYTSQFFPQRHIDEALAVIKSLVLS' A
#
# COMPACT_ATOMS: atom_id res chain seq x y z
N MET A 1 10.46 10.57 3.38
CA MET A 1 9.18 10.67 2.66
C MET A 1 9.50 10.97 1.20
N LEU A 2 8.80 10.33 0.26
CA LEU A 2 8.82 10.70 -1.15
C LEU A 2 7.59 11.58 -1.43
N ALA A 3 7.75 12.65 -2.19
CA ALA A 3 6.62 13.47 -2.62
C ALA A 3 6.18 13.02 -4.02
N ASP A 4 4.96 12.47 -4.13
CA ASP A 4 4.30 12.16 -5.41
C ASP A 4 3.38 13.33 -5.78
N THR A 5 3.98 14.48 -6.13
CA THR A 5 3.25 15.75 -6.32
C THR A 5 2.24 15.67 -7.45
N ASP A 6 2.56 14.91 -8.50
CA ASP A 6 1.72 14.78 -9.70
C ASP A 6 0.86 13.50 -9.70
N GLY A 7 0.96 12.68 -8.64
CA GLY A 7 0.19 11.43 -8.51
C GLY A 7 0.60 10.32 -9.49
N GLN A 8 1.74 10.47 -10.17
CA GLN A 8 2.22 9.51 -11.18
C GLN A 8 2.56 8.16 -10.55
N VAL A 9 3.14 8.17 -9.35
CA VAL A 9 3.47 6.92 -8.64
C VAL A 9 2.19 6.22 -8.23
N GLN A 10 1.23 6.93 -7.61
CA GLN A 10 -0.08 6.36 -7.28
C GLN A 10 -0.78 5.76 -8.50
N GLN A 11 -0.74 6.43 -9.64
CA GLN A 11 -1.31 5.92 -10.88
C GLN A 11 -0.61 4.66 -11.38
N ALA A 12 0.73 4.63 -11.37
CA ALA A 12 1.52 3.48 -11.79
C ALA A 12 1.25 2.24 -10.92
N TYR A 13 0.96 2.43 -9.63
CA TYR A 13 0.58 1.37 -8.70
C TYR A 13 -0.93 1.09 -8.66
N GLY A 14 -1.73 1.68 -9.56
CA GLY A 14 -3.17 1.42 -9.68
C GLY A 14 -4.02 1.93 -8.50
N VAL A 15 -3.53 2.93 -7.77
CA VAL A 15 -4.22 3.48 -6.60
C VAL A 15 -5.37 4.39 -7.05
N ALA A 16 -6.60 3.93 -6.84
CA ALA A 16 -7.79 4.70 -7.14
C ALA A 16 -8.06 5.80 -6.10
N LYS A 17 -8.70 6.89 -6.53
CA LYS A 17 -9.22 7.93 -5.62
C LYS A 17 -10.44 7.43 -4.86
N THR A 18 -10.50 7.71 -3.56
CA THR A 18 -11.69 7.42 -2.74
C THR A 18 -12.80 8.42 -3.08
N PHE A 19 -13.99 7.91 -3.45
CA PHE A 19 -15.13 8.70 -3.95
C PHE A 19 -14.80 9.62 -5.15
N GLY A 20 -13.74 9.34 -5.90
CA GLY A 20 -13.28 10.17 -7.01
C GLY A 20 -12.63 11.50 -6.60
N LEU A 21 -12.54 11.81 -5.30
CA LEU A 21 -12.09 13.12 -4.79
C LEU A 21 -10.80 13.03 -3.98
N LEU A 22 -10.73 12.10 -3.02
CA LEU A 22 -9.60 11.99 -2.11
C LEU A 22 -8.52 11.07 -2.69
N PRO A 23 -7.22 11.40 -2.53
CA PRO A 23 -6.15 10.44 -2.82
C PRO A 23 -6.41 9.13 -2.07
N GLY A 24 -6.27 8.00 -2.77
CA GLY A 24 -6.47 6.69 -2.15
C GLY A 24 -5.44 6.44 -1.06
N ARG A 25 -5.86 5.81 0.05
CA ARG A 25 -4.94 5.29 1.07
C ARG A 25 -4.67 3.81 0.84
N VAL A 26 -3.42 3.51 0.52
CA VAL A 26 -2.92 2.16 0.23
C VAL A 26 -1.66 1.88 1.06
N THR A 27 -1.45 0.62 1.43
CA THR A 27 -0.17 0.09 1.92
C THR A 27 0.28 -1.05 1.02
N LEU A 28 1.52 -0.96 0.55
CA LEU A 28 2.18 -1.97 -0.28
C LEU A 28 3.28 -2.65 0.54
N VAL A 29 3.35 -3.98 0.52
CA VAL A 29 4.50 -4.73 1.02
C VAL A 29 5.30 -5.22 -0.18
N ILE A 30 6.52 -4.71 -0.33
CA ILE A 30 7.42 -5.04 -1.44
C ILE A 30 8.62 -5.77 -0.85
N ASP A 31 8.95 -6.96 -1.37
CA ASP A 31 10.11 -7.73 -0.90
C ASP A 31 11.44 -7.23 -1.49
N GLY A 32 12.55 -7.84 -1.04
CA GLY A 32 13.90 -7.46 -1.49
C GLY A 32 14.18 -7.68 -2.98
N ASN A 33 13.35 -8.47 -3.68
CA ASN A 33 13.44 -8.67 -5.13
C ASN A 33 12.57 -7.66 -5.91
N GLY A 34 11.94 -6.70 -5.22
CA GLY A 34 11.05 -5.72 -5.83
C GLY A 34 9.65 -6.25 -6.16
N VAL A 35 9.26 -7.42 -5.64
CA VAL A 35 7.94 -8.01 -5.90
C VAL A 35 6.93 -7.51 -4.87
N VAL A 36 5.77 -7.03 -5.34
CA VAL A 36 4.64 -6.71 -4.46
C VAL A 36 4.06 -8.00 -3.89
N ARG A 37 4.25 -8.21 -2.59
CA ARG A 37 3.75 -9.39 -1.86
C ARG A 37 2.37 -9.19 -1.27
N HIS A 38 1.98 -7.94 -1.04
CA HIS A 38 0.65 -7.60 -0.55
C HIS A 38 0.28 -6.16 -0.88
N THR A 39 -1.03 -5.92 -1.05
CA THR A 39 -1.63 -4.59 -1.22
C THR A 39 -2.88 -4.52 -0.36
N TYR A 40 -2.96 -3.50 0.49
CA TYR A 40 -4.16 -3.21 1.28
C TYR A 40 -4.65 -1.79 1.03
N THR A 41 -5.90 -1.64 0.60
CA THR A 41 -6.52 -0.34 0.29
C THR A 41 -7.70 -0.10 1.23
N SER A 42 -7.67 1.01 1.96
CA SER A 42 -8.77 1.39 2.85
C SER A 42 -8.59 2.82 3.34
N GLN A 43 -9.61 3.66 3.12
CA GLN A 43 -9.63 5.05 3.60
C GLN A 43 -10.03 5.18 5.07
N PHE A 44 -10.79 4.21 5.60
CA PHE A 44 -11.46 4.36 6.90
C PHE A 44 -10.91 3.45 8.01
N PHE A 45 -10.12 2.44 7.66
CA PHE A 45 -9.52 1.52 8.63
C PHE A 45 -7.99 1.67 8.68
N PRO A 46 -7.45 2.72 9.33
CA PRO A 46 -6.00 2.98 9.35
C PRO A 46 -5.23 1.88 10.07
N GLN A 47 -5.77 1.35 11.18
CA GLN A 47 -5.12 0.28 11.95
C GLN A 47 -4.88 -0.99 11.10
N ARG A 48 -5.83 -1.34 10.22
CA ARG A 48 -5.70 -2.53 9.38
C ARG A 48 -4.54 -2.45 8.39
N HIS A 49 -4.10 -1.25 7.99
CA HIS A 49 -2.88 -1.11 7.17
C HIS A 49 -1.66 -1.68 7.90
N ILE A 50 -1.56 -1.42 9.21
CA ILE A 50 -0.46 -1.88 10.04
C ILE A 50 -0.58 -3.38 10.26
N ASP A 51 -1.78 -3.85 10.63
CA ASP A 51 -2.01 -5.25 10.97
C ASP A 51 -1.73 -6.18 9.77
N GLU A 52 -2.26 -5.85 8.59
CA GLU A 52 -2.06 -6.62 7.34
C GLU A 52 -0.57 -6.61 6.93
N ALA A 53 0.08 -5.44 6.95
CA ALA A 53 1.48 -5.34 6.59
C ALA A 53 2.37 -6.18 7.51
N LEU A 54 2.16 -6.10 8.83
CA LEU A 54 2.91 -6.90 9.80
C LEU A 54 2.65 -8.40 9.64
N ALA A 55 1.42 -8.82 9.34
CA ALA A 55 1.09 -10.22 9.11
C ALA A 55 1.86 -10.78 7.90
N VAL A 56 1.92 -10.04 6.80
CA VAL A 56 2.64 -10.43 5.59
C VAL A 56 4.16 -10.41 5.81
N ILE A 57 4.71 -9.37 6.45
CA ILE A 57 6.14 -9.31 6.73
C ILE A 57 6.57 -10.51 7.58
N LYS A 58 5.79 -10.89 8.60
CA LYS A 58 6.09 -12.06 9.43
C LYS A 58 6.04 -13.36 8.64
N SER A 59 5.10 -13.53 7.71
CA SER A 59 5.04 -14.75 6.90
C SER A 59 6.21 -14.88 5.94
N LEU A 60 6.71 -13.76 5.40
CA LEU A 60 7.88 -13.72 4.50
C LEU A 60 9.21 -14.03 5.18
N VAL A 61 9.35 -13.74 6.47
CA VAL A 61 10.58 -14.01 7.24
C VAL A 61 10.63 -15.44 7.77
N LEU A 62 9.46 -16.06 7.96
CA LEU A 62 9.31 -17.43 8.45
C LEU A 62 9.29 -18.48 7.31
N SER A 63 9.44 -18.06 6.06
CA SER A 63 9.54 -18.93 4.88
C SER A 63 10.97 -19.00 4.37
#